data_AF-A0A7U5RWQ2-F1
#
_entry.id   AF-A0A7U5RWQ2-F1
#
_cell.length_a   1.000
_cell.length_b   1.000
_cell.length_c   1.000
_cell.angle_alpha   90.00
_cell.angle_beta   90.00
_cell.angle_gamma   90.00
#
_symmetry.space_group_name_H-M   'P 1'
#
loop_
_entity.id
_entity.type
_entity.pdbx_description
1 polymer ?
#
loop_
_entity_poly.entity_id
_entity_poly.type
_entity_poly.pdbx_seq_one_letter_code
_entity_poly.pdbx_strand_id
1 'polypeptide(L)'
;MAKTTRVALPENDYLTLIGQVAYMVSSLEWTILGDLPGLAQYLPPDLTTSALAAKSTGQIAGTLSKSAGAIGDDDVRAYVEEAGRVLGEAATMRNDVLHARPATIGGEQRLFRWKPGRAFAIDTAWLNSTIDKLSAASTALDRRRPLHKHPAFVNRAPGR
;
A
#
# COMPACT_ATOMS: atom_id res chain seq x y z
N MET A 1 -23.38 -4.38 13.40
CA MET A 1 -24.02 -5.67 13.02
C MET A 1 -23.85 -5.87 11.52
N ALA A 2 -23.51 -7.09 11.08
CA ALA A 2 -23.46 -7.42 9.66
C ALA A 2 -24.87 -7.43 9.05
N LYS A 3 -25.02 -6.95 7.82
CA LYS A 3 -26.31 -6.98 7.11
C LYS A 3 -26.58 -8.38 6.55
N THR A 4 -27.85 -8.79 6.54
CA THR A 4 -28.27 -10.02 5.86
C THR A 4 -27.88 -9.97 4.39
N THR A 5 -27.22 -11.01 3.90
CA THR A 5 -26.78 -11.15 2.51
C THR A 5 -27.14 -12.53 1.98
N ARG A 6 -27.26 -12.65 0.65
CA ARG A 6 -27.46 -13.93 -0.05
C ARG A 6 -26.14 -14.67 -0.32
N VAL A 7 -25.01 -14.04 -0.05
CA VAL A 7 -23.68 -14.61 -0.26
C VAL A 7 -23.23 -15.28 1.04
N ALA A 8 -22.69 -16.49 0.93
CA ALA A 8 -22.03 -17.14 2.06
C ALA A 8 -20.77 -16.34 2.44
N LEU A 9 -20.80 -15.71 3.61
CA LEU A 9 -19.67 -14.95 4.12
C LEU A 9 -18.76 -15.85 4.97
N PRO A 10 -17.46 -15.56 5.00
CA PRO A 10 -16.54 -16.15 5.97
C PRO A 10 -16.79 -15.59 7.37
N GLU A 11 -16.11 -16.18 8.35
CA GLU A 11 -16.16 -15.74 9.75
C GLU A 11 -15.65 -14.30 9.90
N ASN A 12 -16.14 -13.60 10.94
CA ASN A 12 -15.83 -12.19 11.16
C ASN A 12 -14.32 -11.92 11.33
N ASP A 13 -13.58 -12.82 11.95
CA ASP A 13 -12.14 -12.66 12.15
C ASP A 13 -11.40 -12.70 10.81
N TYR A 14 -11.81 -13.58 9.89
CA TYR A 14 -11.25 -13.63 8.55
C TYR A 14 -11.59 -12.36 7.75
N LEU A 15 -12.82 -11.84 7.85
CA LEU A 15 -13.18 -10.55 7.25
C LEU A 15 -12.40 -9.37 7.85
N THR A 16 -12.12 -9.41 9.15
CA THR A 16 -11.30 -8.40 9.83
C THR A 16 -9.89 -8.36 9.24
N LEU A 17 -9.27 -9.53 9.01
CA LEU A 17 -7.95 -9.61 8.38
C LEU A 17 -7.95 -9.08 6.93
N ILE A 18 -8.98 -9.37 6.14
CA ILE A 18 -9.14 -8.78 4.80
C ILE A 18 -9.25 -7.25 4.90
N GLY A 19 -10.06 -6.75 5.83
CA GLY A 19 -10.22 -5.31 6.08
C GLY A 19 -8.92 -4.65 6.49
N GLN A 20 -8.12 -5.32 7.34
CA GLN A 20 -6.81 -4.83 7.77
C GLN A 20 -5.83 -4.71 6.60
N VAL A 21 -5.75 -5.72 5.72
CA VAL A 21 -4.94 -5.64 4.49
C VAL A 21 -5.36 -4.44 3.64
N ALA A 22 -6.66 -4.27 3.40
CA ALA A 22 -7.17 -3.15 2.60
C ALA A 22 -6.81 -1.79 3.23
N TYR A 23 -7.03 -1.65 4.54
CA TYR A 23 -6.75 -0.42 5.27
C TYR A 23 -5.26 -0.07 5.28
N MET A 24 -4.38 -1.06 5.52
CA MET A 24 -2.93 -0.86 5.52
C MET A 24 -2.41 -0.39 4.17
N VAL A 25 -2.92 -0.95 3.06
CA VAL A 25 -2.56 -0.50 1.71
C VAL A 25 -2.99 0.94 1.48
N SER A 26 -4.22 1.31 1.84
CA SER A 26 -4.70 2.69 1.73
C SER A 26 -3.92 3.67 2.62
N SER A 27 -3.51 3.24 3.82
CA SER A 27 -2.65 4.05 4.71
C SER A 27 -1.27 4.26 4.10
N LEU A 28 -0.68 3.24 3.48
CA LEU A 28 0.62 3.33 2.82
C LEU A 28 0.55 4.25 1.60
N GLU A 29 -0.48 4.10 0.76
CA GLU A 29 -0.76 5.01 -0.36
C GLU A 29 -0.84 6.46 0.11
N TRP A 30 -1.65 6.74 1.14
CA TRP A 30 -1.85 8.10 1.60
C TRP A 30 -0.61 8.69 2.27
N THR A 31 0.21 7.87 2.94
CA THR A 31 1.49 8.34 3.49
C THR A 31 2.37 8.94 2.39
N ILE A 32 2.48 8.24 1.26
CA ILE A 32 3.26 8.70 0.10
C ILE A 32 2.62 9.94 -0.51
N LEU A 33 1.33 9.87 -0.84
CA LEU A 33 0.60 10.96 -1.48
C LEU A 33 0.58 12.24 -0.63
N GLY A 34 0.51 12.09 0.70
CA GLY A 34 0.50 13.18 1.66
C GLY A 34 1.86 13.86 1.84
N ASP A 35 2.96 13.15 1.58
CA ASP A 35 4.31 13.73 1.67
C ASP A 35 4.69 14.56 0.42
N LEU A 36 4.12 14.27 -0.76
CA LEU A 36 4.50 14.92 -2.03
C LEU A 36 4.45 16.45 -2.00
N PRO A 37 3.40 17.11 -1.45
CA PRO A 37 3.34 18.57 -1.42
C PRO A 37 4.51 19.20 -0.66
N GLY A 38 4.97 18.58 0.43
CA GLY A 38 6.11 19.07 1.20
C GLY A 38 7.47 18.80 0.54
N LEU A 39 7.52 17.93 -0.46
CA LEU A 39 8.73 17.62 -1.23
C LEU A 39 8.73 18.27 -2.62
N ALA A 40 7.68 19.02 -2.99
CA ALA A 40 7.42 19.49 -4.35
C ALA A 40 8.62 20.18 -5.05
N GLN A 41 9.45 20.93 -4.31
CA GLN A 41 10.64 21.59 -4.87
C GLN A 41 11.72 20.62 -5.40
N TYR A 42 11.71 19.37 -4.94
CA TYR A 42 12.66 18.32 -5.32
C TYR A 42 12.07 17.33 -6.33
N LEU A 43 10.77 17.41 -6.60
CA LEU A 43 10.05 16.45 -7.43
C LEU A 43 9.86 16.99 -8.85
N PRO A 44 9.75 16.11 -9.86
CA PRO A 44 9.24 16.48 -11.17
C PRO A 44 7.86 17.16 -11.06
N PRO A 45 7.57 18.17 -11.89
CA PRO A 45 6.36 19.00 -11.76
C PRO A 45 5.06 18.22 -11.98
N ASP A 46 5.12 17.06 -12.63
CA ASP A 46 4.00 16.15 -12.86
C ASP A 46 3.79 15.13 -11.72
N LEU A 47 4.76 14.96 -10.83
CA LEU A 47 4.69 14.05 -9.69
C LEU A 47 3.98 14.72 -8.49
N THR A 48 2.68 14.92 -8.64
CA THR A 48 1.84 15.60 -7.64
C THR A 48 0.78 14.68 -7.04
N THR A 49 0.32 14.99 -5.83
CA THR A 49 -0.81 14.29 -5.17
C THR A 49 -2.03 14.22 -6.09
N SER A 50 -2.42 15.33 -6.71
CA SER A 50 -3.59 15.39 -7.59
C SER A 50 -3.44 14.52 -8.85
N ALA A 51 -2.24 14.47 -9.44
CA ALA A 51 -1.98 13.62 -10.61
C ALA A 51 -2.05 12.12 -10.27
N LEU A 52 -1.71 11.76 -9.03
CA LEU A 52 -1.68 10.37 -8.58
C LEU A 52 -2.98 9.91 -7.90
N ALA A 53 -3.77 10.79 -7.30
CA ALA A 53 -4.94 10.43 -6.48
C ALA A 53 -6.02 9.60 -7.20
N ALA A 54 -6.15 9.74 -8.52
CA ALA A 54 -7.10 8.97 -9.32
C ALA A 54 -6.53 7.65 -9.87
N LYS A 55 -5.25 7.36 -9.61
CA LYS A 55 -4.58 6.14 -10.11
C LYS A 55 -4.78 4.99 -9.13
N SER A 56 -4.77 3.76 -9.67
CA SER A 56 -4.68 2.56 -8.83
C SER A 56 -3.31 2.47 -8.13
N THR A 57 -3.23 1.74 -7.01
CA THR A 57 -2.00 1.46 -6.26
C THR A 57 -0.81 1.10 -7.17
N GLY A 58 -1.02 0.20 -8.12
CA GLY A 58 0.02 -0.22 -9.06
C GLY A 58 0.42 0.84 -10.08
N GLN A 59 -0.52 1.69 -10.51
CA GLN A 59 -0.22 2.83 -11.39
C GLN A 59 0.52 3.94 -10.65
N ILE A 60 0.22 4.17 -9.36
CA ILE A 60 0.98 5.09 -8.50
C ILE A 60 2.41 4.57 -8.38
N ALA A 61 2.58 3.30 -8.00
CA ALA A 61 3.89 2.65 -7.87
C ALA A 61 4.73 2.79 -9.15
N GLY A 62 4.15 2.45 -10.30
CA GLY A 62 4.83 2.57 -11.59
C GLY A 62 5.14 4.01 -12.01
N THR A 63 4.38 4.99 -11.54
CA THR A 63 4.68 6.42 -11.78
C THR A 63 5.88 6.85 -10.93
N LEU A 64 5.88 6.53 -9.63
CA LEU A 64 6.98 6.81 -8.71
C LEU A 64 8.32 6.23 -9.21
N SER A 65 8.33 4.95 -9.59
CA SER A 65 9.54 4.28 -10.10
C SER A 65 10.08 4.92 -11.37
N LYS A 66 9.22 5.45 -12.26
CA LYS A 66 9.65 6.13 -13.49
C LYS A 66 10.21 7.51 -13.21
N SER A 67 9.60 8.25 -12.28
CA SER A 67 9.99 9.62 -11.94
C SER A 67 11.27 9.69 -11.11
N ALA A 68 11.64 8.63 -10.40
CA ALA A 68 12.82 8.58 -9.53
C ALA A 68 14.12 9.04 -10.21
N GLY A 69 14.35 8.64 -11.46
CA GLY A 69 15.57 8.99 -12.21
C GLY A 69 15.72 10.48 -12.55
N ALA A 70 14.64 11.26 -12.43
CA ALA A 70 14.65 12.71 -12.67
C ALA A 70 14.82 13.54 -11.38
N ILE A 71 14.91 12.89 -10.21
CA ILE A 71 15.09 13.56 -8.93
C ILE A 71 16.58 13.74 -8.65
N GLY A 72 17.03 14.99 -8.54
CA GLY A 72 18.42 15.33 -8.29
C GLY A 72 18.84 15.24 -6.82
N ASP A 73 17.89 15.25 -5.88
CA ASP A 73 18.15 15.15 -4.45
C ASP A 73 18.20 13.68 -4.00
N ASP A 74 19.32 13.26 -3.39
CA ASP A 74 19.56 11.86 -3.06
C ASP A 74 18.56 11.26 -2.06
N ASP A 75 18.19 12.01 -1.02
CA ASP A 75 17.26 11.51 0.00
C ASP A 75 15.83 11.41 -0.56
N VAL A 76 15.40 12.42 -1.32
CA VAL A 76 14.07 12.41 -1.95
C VAL A 76 14.01 11.33 -3.02
N ARG A 77 15.07 11.13 -3.80
CA ARG A 77 15.16 10.05 -4.78
C ARG A 77 15.04 8.70 -4.11
N ALA A 78 15.83 8.44 -3.07
CA ALA A 78 15.79 7.18 -2.33
C ALA A 78 14.41 6.92 -1.70
N TYR A 79 13.74 7.96 -1.22
CA TYR A 79 12.37 7.87 -0.74
C TYR A 79 11.38 7.49 -1.84
N VAL A 80 11.43 8.15 -3.01
CA VAL A 80 10.52 7.89 -4.13
C VAL A 80 10.76 6.51 -4.75
N GLU A 81 12.01 6.06 -4.82
CA GLU A 81 12.36 4.69 -5.24
C GLU A 81 11.76 3.64 -4.29
N GLU A 82 11.95 3.83 -2.98
CA GLU A 82 11.38 2.94 -1.96
C GLU A 82 9.86 2.96 -2.00
N ALA A 83 9.24 4.14 -2.13
CA ALA A 83 7.80 4.32 -2.27
C ALA A 83 7.26 3.56 -3.48
N GLY A 84 7.91 3.66 -4.65
CA GLY A 84 7.54 2.89 -5.83
C GLY A 84 7.63 1.38 -5.61
N ARG A 85 8.71 0.92 -4.98
CA ARG A 85 8.94 -0.51 -4.67
C ARG A 85 7.89 -1.07 -3.72
N VAL A 86 7.73 -0.48 -2.53
CA VAL A 86 6.80 -0.98 -1.50
C VAL A 86 5.35 -0.93 -1.98
N LEU A 87 4.99 0.09 -2.76
CA LEU A 87 3.62 0.22 -3.26
C LEU A 87 3.33 -0.76 -4.40
N GLY A 88 4.33 -1.11 -5.21
CA GLY A 88 4.22 -2.17 -6.22
C GLY A 88 4.01 -3.55 -5.60
N GLU A 89 4.73 -3.85 -4.51
CA GLU A 89 4.54 -5.06 -3.71
C GLU A 89 3.15 -5.09 -3.06
N ALA A 90 2.75 -3.99 -2.42
CA ALA A 90 1.42 -3.82 -1.83
C ALA A 90 0.29 -3.99 -2.86
N ALA A 91 0.45 -3.43 -4.06
CA ALA A 91 -0.50 -3.59 -5.16
C ALA A 91 -0.66 -5.06 -5.56
N THR A 92 0.44 -5.81 -5.62
CA THR A 92 0.41 -7.24 -5.95
C THR A 92 -0.39 -8.04 -4.91
N MET A 93 -0.14 -7.79 -3.62
CA MET A 93 -0.84 -8.46 -2.52
C MET A 93 -2.33 -8.07 -2.47
N ARG A 94 -2.65 -6.78 -2.57
CA ARG A 94 -4.04 -6.28 -2.66
C ARG A 94 -4.80 -6.93 -3.82
N ASN A 95 -4.16 -7.03 -4.99
CA ASN A 95 -4.79 -7.59 -6.18
C ASN A 95 -5.02 -9.10 -6.07
N ASP A 96 -4.28 -9.81 -5.21
CA ASP A 96 -4.59 -11.20 -4.90
C ASP A 96 -5.90 -11.33 -4.16
N VAL A 97 -6.17 -10.47 -3.18
CA VAL A 97 -7.44 -10.42 -2.45
C VAL A 97 -8.59 -10.01 -3.37
N LEU A 98 -8.46 -8.90 -4.09
CA LEU A 98 -9.58 -8.32 -4.84
C LEU A 98 -9.97 -9.05 -6.13
N HIS A 99 -9.06 -9.87 -6.65
CA HIS A 99 -9.35 -10.70 -7.82
C HIS A 99 -9.45 -12.19 -7.45
N ALA A 100 -9.59 -12.50 -6.16
CA ALA A 100 -10.01 -13.81 -5.71
C ALA A 100 -11.53 -13.95 -5.80
N ARG A 101 -12.00 -15.19 -5.88
CA ARG A 101 -13.43 -15.53 -5.80
C ARG A 101 -13.74 -16.16 -4.44
N PRO A 102 -14.98 -16.04 -3.93
CA PRO A 102 -15.43 -16.87 -2.83
C PRO A 102 -15.34 -18.36 -3.18
N ALA A 103 -14.94 -19.17 -2.21
CA ALA A 103 -14.89 -20.63 -2.31
C ALA A 103 -15.05 -21.27 -0.93
N THR A 104 -15.62 -22.47 -0.88
CA THR A 104 -15.64 -23.29 0.32
C THR A 104 -14.46 -24.25 0.30
N ILE A 105 -13.54 -24.12 1.26
CA ILE A 105 -12.28 -24.89 1.35
C ILE A 105 -12.21 -25.48 2.74
N GLY A 106 -12.14 -26.81 2.86
CA GLY A 106 -12.11 -27.47 4.17
C GLY A 106 -13.35 -27.22 5.04
N GLY A 107 -14.49 -26.86 4.43
CA GLY A 107 -15.73 -26.51 5.14
C GLY A 107 -15.87 -25.02 5.50
N GLU A 108 -14.82 -24.22 5.32
CA GLU A 108 -14.81 -22.80 5.63
C GLU A 108 -14.98 -21.96 4.35
N GLN A 109 -15.68 -20.83 4.43
CA GLN A 109 -15.68 -19.87 3.32
C GLN A 109 -14.35 -19.12 3.30
N ARG A 110 -13.70 -19.06 2.15
CA ARG A 110 -12.40 -18.40 1.94
C ARG A 110 -12.37 -17.73 0.58
N LEU A 111 -11.45 -16.81 0.39
CA LEU A 111 -11.09 -16.32 -0.93
C LEU A 111 -10.14 -17.32 -1.60
N PHE A 112 -10.40 -17.61 -2.87
CA PHE A 112 -9.55 -18.45 -3.71
C PHE A 112 -9.07 -17.66 -4.91
N ARG A 113 -7.75 -17.49 -5.01
CA ARG A 113 -7.10 -16.75 -6.07
C ARG A 113 -6.68 -17.70 -7.19
N TRP A 114 -7.17 -17.44 -8.40
CA TRP A 114 -6.67 -18.07 -9.61
C TRP A 114 -5.90 -17.07 -10.47
N LYS A 115 -4.72 -17.46 -10.92
CA LYS A 115 -3.92 -16.82 -11.95
C LYS A 115 -3.45 -17.90 -12.95
N PRO A 116 -3.11 -17.54 -14.19
CA PRO A 116 -2.44 -18.46 -15.09
C PRO A 116 -1.22 -19.10 -14.41
N GLY A 117 -1.18 -20.44 -14.35
CA GLY A 117 -0.10 -21.21 -13.74
C GLY A 117 -0.05 -21.23 -12.19
N ARG A 118 -0.95 -20.55 -11.49
CA ARG A 118 -0.96 -20.53 -10.02
C ARG A 118 -2.36 -20.33 -9.45
N ALA A 119 -2.81 -21.25 -8.61
CA ALA A 119 -4.05 -21.12 -7.86
C ALA A 119 -3.81 -21.44 -6.38
N PHE A 120 -4.38 -20.64 -5.48
CA PHE A 120 -4.16 -20.80 -4.04
C PHE A 120 -5.33 -20.23 -3.24
N ALA A 121 -5.54 -20.79 -2.05
CA ALA A 121 -6.42 -20.20 -1.05
C ALA A 121 -5.74 -18.99 -0.43
N ILE A 122 -6.50 -17.92 -0.23
CA ILE A 122 -6.14 -16.83 0.68
C ILE A 122 -6.67 -17.26 2.03
N ASP A 123 -5.88 -18.03 2.77
CA ASP A 123 -6.22 -18.45 4.13
C ASP A 123 -5.74 -17.43 5.17
N THR A 124 -6.02 -17.70 6.44
CA THR A 124 -5.58 -16.88 7.58
C THR A 124 -4.06 -16.71 7.62
N ALA A 125 -3.30 -17.74 7.29
CA ALA A 125 -1.84 -17.68 7.28
C ALA A 125 -1.32 -16.75 6.17
N TRP A 126 -1.92 -16.80 4.98
CA TRP A 126 -1.62 -15.89 3.88
C TRP A 126 -1.93 -14.43 4.27
N LEU A 127 -3.09 -14.19 4.91
CA LEU A 127 -3.48 -12.85 5.35
C LEU A 127 -2.54 -12.30 6.42
N ASN A 128 -2.21 -13.10 7.44
CA ASN A 128 -1.25 -12.70 8.48
C ASN A 128 0.13 -12.39 7.88
N SER A 129 0.65 -13.26 7.01
CA SER A 129 1.93 -13.00 6.33
C SER A 129 1.88 -11.74 5.45
N THR A 130 0.74 -11.45 4.83
CA THR A 130 0.53 -10.23 4.05
C THR A 130 0.52 -8.98 4.94
N ILE A 131 -0.14 -9.06 6.10
CA ILE A 131 -0.14 -7.99 7.10
C ILE A 131 1.27 -7.73 7.62
N ASP A 132 2.05 -8.77 7.94
CA ASP A 132 3.43 -8.63 8.39
C ASP A 132 4.30 -7.95 7.33
N LYS A 133 4.14 -8.34 6.06
CA LYS A 133 4.85 -7.70 4.93
C LYS A 133 4.46 -6.25 4.74
N LEU A 134 3.18 -5.91 4.85
CA LEU A 134 2.71 -4.53 4.77
C LEU A 134 3.24 -3.69 5.94
N SER A 135 3.30 -4.27 7.14
CA SER A 135 3.88 -3.60 8.32
C SER A 135 5.37 -3.32 8.13
N ALA A 136 6.11 -4.31 7.62
CA ALA A 136 7.52 -4.15 7.28
C ALA A 136 7.74 -3.11 6.17
N ALA A 137 6.88 -3.10 5.15
CA ALA A 137 6.90 -2.13 4.07
C ALA A 137 6.67 -0.69 4.57
N SER A 138 5.66 -0.48 5.42
CA SER A 138 5.43 0.82 6.07
C SER A 138 6.64 1.26 6.90
N THR A 139 7.22 0.35 7.68
CA THR A 139 8.43 0.64 8.47
C THR A 139 9.63 1.00 7.59
N ALA A 140 9.82 0.29 6.48
CA ALA A 140 10.91 0.55 5.54
C ALA A 140 10.75 1.92 4.85
N LEU A 141 9.52 2.24 4.44
CA LEU A 141 9.18 3.55 3.88
C LEU A 141 9.43 4.67 4.90
N ASP A 142 8.92 4.53 6.12
CA ASP A 142 9.06 5.55 7.17
C ASP A 142 10.53 5.87 7.48
N ARG A 143 11.41 4.87 7.47
CA ARG A 143 12.86 5.06 7.65
C ARG A 143 13.52 5.88 6.53
N ARG A 144 12.91 5.92 5.33
CA ARG A 144 13.39 6.68 4.18
C ARG A 144 12.76 8.05 4.06
N ARG A 145 11.73 8.37 4.85
CA ARG A 145 11.01 9.65 4.73
C ARG A 145 11.97 10.81 5.04
N PRO A 146 12.17 11.75 4.09
CA PRO A 146 13.07 12.88 4.27
C PRO A 146 12.39 13.99 5.10
N LEU A 147 11.97 13.67 6.33
CA LEU A 147 11.21 14.58 7.19
C LEU A 147 11.94 15.91 7.42
N HIS A 148 13.26 15.88 7.49
CA HIS A 148 14.11 17.07 7.64
C HIS A 148 14.07 18.01 6.41
N LYS A 149 13.57 17.56 5.25
CA LYS A 149 13.36 18.38 4.06
C LYS A 149 11.91 18.84 3.89
N HIS A 150 11.00 18.26 4.67
CA HIS A 150 9.58 18.53 4.56
C HIS A 150 9.17 19.69 5.50
N PRO A 151 8.61 20.81 4.98
CA PRO A 151 8.36 22.04 5.74
C PRO A 151 7.56 21.86 7.03
N ALA A 152 6.61 20.93 7.04
CA ALA A 152 5.80 20.62 8.23
C ALA A 152 6.60 20.06 9.42
N PHE A 153 7.82 19.57 9.21
CA PHE A 153 8.67 18.98 10.24
C PHE A 153 9.96 19.78 10.50
N VAL A 154 10.39 20.61 9.54
CA VAL A 154 11.58 21.47 9.65
C VAL A 154 11.45 22.50 10.80
N ASN A 155 10.23 22.92 11.14
CA ASN A 155 9.98 23.94 12.19
C ASN A 155 9.61 23.37 13.57
N ARG A 156 9.76 22.06 13.82
CA ARG A 156 9.65 21.52 15.18
C ARG A 156 11.01 21.59 15.88
N ALA A 157 11.46 22.81 16.19
CA ALA A 157 12.49 22.98 17.21
C ALA A 157 11.93 22.44 18.54
N PRO A 158 12.73 21.73 19.36
CA PRO A 158 12.28 21.34 20.69
C PRO A 158 11.96 22.61 21.47
N GLY A 159 10.70 22.74 21.89
CA GLY A 159 10.29 23.78 22.82
C GLY A 159 11.17 23.72 24.06
N ARG A 160 11.68 24.88 24.45
CA ARG A 160 12.48 25.14 25.65
C ARG A 160 11.81 24.63 26.91
#